data_AF-A0A914V906-F1
#
_entry.id   AF-A0A914V906-F1
#
_cell.length_a   1.000
_cell.length_b   1.000
_cell.length_c   1.000
_cell.angle_alpha   90.00
_cell.angle_beta   90.00
_cell.angle_gamma   90.00
#
_symmetry.space_group_name_H-M   'P 1'
#
loop_
_entity.id
_entity.type
_entity.pdbx_description
1 polymer ?
#
loop_
_entity_poly.entity_id
_entity_poly.type
_entity_poly.pdbx_seq_one_letter_code
_entity_poly.pdbx_strand_id
1 'polypeptide(L)'
;MEYTLEAEDLELSDVVFFIPLPPSTTPVIGECEGDYKIDKARAQLQWRLPLVDKSNKSGTLEFTTPSGHPDHFFPIRVSFVSKQLFCDIKVVGVSKFDNDAPVTYSAETALIAEKYEIV
;
A
#
# COMPACT_ATOMS: atom_id res chain seq x y z
N MET A 1 -3.25 -15.33 -0.92
CA MET A 1 -2.68 -14.17 -0.19
C MET A 1 -3.83 -13.30 0.26
N GLU A 2 -3.69 -12.66 1.42
CA GLU A 2 -4.73 -11.80 1.97
C GLU A 2 -4.10 -10.60 2.68
N TYR A 3 -4.87 -9.52 2.82
CA TYR A 3 -4.52 -8.40 3.70
C TYR A 3 -5.68 -8.10 4.66
N THR A 4 -5.36 -7.41 5.76
CA THR A 4 -6.35 -6.77 6.63
C THR A 4 -5.82 -5.41 7.08
N LEU A 5 -6.67 -4.39 7.02
CA LEU A 5 -6.43 -3.05 7.53
C LEU A 5 -6.74 -3.05 9.03
N GLU A 6 -5.69 -2.98 9.84
CA GLU A 6 -5.81 -2.98 11.31
C GLU A 6 -6.19 -1.59 11.86
N ALA A 7 -5.60 -0.53 11.30
CA ALA A 7 -5.94 0.85 11.62
C ALA A 7 -7.13 1.29 10.77
N GLU A 8 -8.35 0.96 11.21
CA GLU A 8 -9.60 1.20 10.46
C GLU A 8 -9.92 2.70 10.25
N ASP A 9 -9.20 3.61 10.91
CA ASP A 9 -9.27 5.05 10.71
C ASP A 9 -8.46 5.52 9.49
N LEU A 10 -7.47 4.75 9.04
CA LEU A 10 -6.65 5.09 7.89
C LEU A 10 -7.33 4.77 6.56
N GLU A 11 -7.07 5.63 5.58
CA GLU A 11 -7.39 5.42 4.17
C GLU A 11 -6.09 5.32 3.40
N LEU A 12 -5.79 4.15 2.84
CA LEU A 12 -4.57 3.90 2.06
C LEU A 12 -4.93 3.94 0.57
N SER A 13 -4.33 4.86 -0.17
CA SER A 13 -4.50 4.99 -1.61
C SER A 13 -3.33 4.35 -2.36
N ASP A 14 -3.61 3.92 -3.59
CA ASP A 14 -2.62 3.33 -4.51
C ASP A 14 -1.84 2.18 -3.86
N VAL A 15 -2.55 1.29 -3.17
CA VAL A 15 -1.95 0.14 -2.49
C VAL A 15 -1.47 -0.85 -3.52
N VAL A 16 -0.20 -1.23 -3.45
CA VAL A 16 0.41 -2.24 -4.33
C VAL A 16 1.22 -3.24 -3.52
N PHE A 17 0.83 -4.51 -3.59
CA PHE A 17 1.61 -5.64 -3.13
C PHE A 17 2.49 -6.14 -4.29
N PHE A 18 3.80 -6.12 -4.09
CA PHE A 18 4.79 -6.60 -5.04
C PHE A 18 5.26 -7.98 -4.61
N ILE A 19 4.75 -9.00 -5.27
CA ILE A 19 4.97 -10.42 -4.97
C ILE A 19 6.02 -10.94 -5.96
N PRO A 20 7.23 -11.30 -5.52
CA PRO A 20 8.21 -11.99 -6.35
C PRO A 20 7.63 -13.29 -6.93
N LEU A 21 8.03 -13.62 -8.14
CA LEU A 21 7.65 -14.87 -8.81
C LEU A 21 8.92 -15.66 -9.15
N PRO A 22 8.84 -17.00 -9.21
CA PRO A 22 9.93 -17.81 -9.72
C PRO A 22 10.34 -17.36 -11.14
N PRO A 23 11.64 -17.39 -11.48
CA PRO A 23 12.12 -16.98 -12.81
C PRO A 23 11.39 -17.69 -13.94
N SER A 24 11.09 -16.94 -15.01
CA SER A 24 10.46 -17.47 -16.23
C SER A 24 9.08 -18.11 -16.04
N THR A 25 8.40 -17.83 -14.93
CA THR A 25 7.01 -18.27 -14.70
C THR A 25 6.00 -17.18 -15.05
N THR A 26 4.79 -17.60 -15.42
CA THR A 26 3.63 -16.72 -15.52
C THR A 26 2.54 -17.31 -14.64
N PRO A 27 2.11 -16.62 -13.56
CA PRO A 27 1.05 -17.13 -12.70
C PRO A 27 -0.28 -17.16 -13.46
N VAL A 28 -1.12 -18.13 -13.10
CA VAL A 28 -2.54 -18.12 -13.46
C VAL A 28 -3.30 -17.55 -12.27
N ILE A 29 -3.93 -16.40 -12.47
CA ILE A 29 -4.74 -15.73 -11.44
C ILE A 29 -6.08 -16.43 -11.32
N GLY A 30 -6.46 -16.77 -10.09
CA GLY A 30 -7.78 -17.27 -9.73
C GLY A 30 -8.67 -16.11 -9.30
N GLU A 31 -9.05 -16.08 -8.02
CA GLU A 31 -9.75 -14.94 -7.42
C GLU A 31 -8.81 -13.76 -7.18
N CYS A 32 -9.27 -12.55 -7.44
CA CYS A 32 -8.49 -11.33 -7.24
C CYS A 32 -9.44 -10.18 -6.93
N GLU A 33 -9.36 -9.64 -5.71
CA GLU A 33 -10.04 -8.41 -5.38
C GLU A 33 -9.21 -7.19 -5.78
N GLY A 34 -9.77 -6.30 -6.59
CA GLY A 34 -9.01 -5.22 -7.22
C GLY A 34 -8.36 -5.65 -8.53
N ASP A 35 -7.21 -5.04 -8.85
CA ASP A 35 -6.50 -5.26 -10.11
C ASP A 35 -5.17 -5.98 -9.91
N TYR A 36 -4.63 -6.57 -10.98
CA TYR A 36 -3.28 -7.11 -10.96
C TYR A 36 -2.49 -6.78 -12.23
N LYS A 37 -1.17 -6.85 -12.12
CA LYS A 37 -0.24 -6.71 -13.25
C LYS A 37 0.94 -7.67 -13.09
N ILE A 38 1.26 -8.39 -14.15
CA ILE A 38 2.46 -9.26 -14.19
C ILE A 38 3.59 -8.47 -14.86
N ASP A 39 4.61 -8.11 -14.09
CA ASP A 39 5.86 -7.55 -14.60
C ASP A 39 6.86 -8.67 -14.89
N LYS A 40 6.87 -9.15 -16.14
CA LYS A 40 7.75 -10.23 -16.59
C LYS A 40 9.24 -9.86 -16.51
N ALA A 41 9.60 -8.58 -16.69
CA ALA A 41 10.99 -8.15 -16.65
C ALA A 41 11.56 -8.22 -15.23
N ARG A 42 10.72 -8.02 -14.23
CA ARG A 42 11.08 -8.14 -12.80
C ARG A 42 10.69 -9.47 -12.17
N ALA A 43 10.11 -10.40 -12.94
CA ALA A 43 9.50 -11.63 -12.44
C ALA A 43 8.63 -11.36 -11.19
N GLN A 44 7.61 -10.51 -11.35
CA GLN A 44 6.81 -10.02 -10.22
C GLN A 44 5.32 -9.91 -10.56
N LEU A 45 4.48 -10.33 -9.62
CA LEU A 45 3.04 -10.05 -9.62
C LEU A 45 2.79 -8.82 -8.76
N GLN A 46 2.10 -7.83 -9.32
CA GLN A 46 1.67 -6.62 -8.64
C GLN A 46 0.17 -6.72 -8.40
N TRP A 47 -0.24 -6.83 -7.15
CA TRP A 47 -1.64 -6.78 -6.76
C TRP A 47 -1.99 -5.38 -6.28
N ARG A 48 -3.00 -4.76 -6.87
CA ARG A 48 -3.26 -3.32 -6.83
C ARG A 48 -4.68 -3.06 -6.36
N LEU A 49 -4.79 -2.24 -5.31
CA LEU A 49 -6.06 -1.75 -4.80
C LEU A 49 -6.03 -0.21 -4.83
N PRO A 50 -6.92 0.46 -5.55
CA PRO A 50 -6.94 1.92 -5.62
C PRO A 50 -7.13 2.59 -4.26
N LEU A 51 -7.93 1.97 -3.39
CA LEU A 51 -8.24 2.44 -2.06
C LEU A 51 -8.46 1.25 -1.12
N VAL A 52 -7.87 1.30 0.06
CA VAL A 52 -8.13 0.38 1.18
C VAL A 52 -8.51 1.23 2.40
N ASP A 53 -9.74 1.04 2.87
CA ASP A 53 -10.31 1.74 4.03
C ASP A 53 -11.23 0.80 4.82
N LYS A 54 -12.00 1.35 5.76
CA LYS A 54 -12.92 0.58 6.61
C LYS A 54 -13.98 -0.21 5.83
N SER A 55 -14.40 0.25 4.65
CA SER A 55 -15.42 -0.39 3.83
C SER A 55 -14.93 -1.66 3.13
N ASN A 56 -13.63 -1.76 2.87
CA ASN A 56 -12.96 -2.88 2.22
C ASN A 56 -11.68 -3.28 2.98
N LYS A 57 -11.85 -3.40 4.29
CA LYS A 57 -10.77 -3.61 5.26
C LYS A 57 -9.98 -4.90 5.08
N SER A 58 -10.50 -5.86 4.32
CA SER A 58 -9.80 -7.10 4.01
C SER A 58 -9.94 -7.38 2.54
N GLY A 59 -8.96 -8.09 1.99
CA GLY A 59 -9.13 -8.65 0.66
C GLY A 59 -8.19 -9.78 0.34
N THR A 60 -8.47 -10.46 -0.77
CA THR A 60 -7.79 -11.70 -1.16
C THR A 60 -7.28 -11.69 -2.61
N LEU A 61 -6.20 -12.42 -2.80
CA LEU A 61 -5.62 -12.75 -4.10
C LEU A 61 -5.23 -14.23 -4.11
N GLU A 62 -5.78 -14.97 -5.06
CA GLU A 62 -5.43 -16.35 -5.35
C GLU A 62 -4.73 -16.46 -6.70
N PHE A 63 -3.65 -17.22 -6.75
CA PHE A 63 -2.97 -17.54 -7.99
C PHE A 63 -2.24 -18.87 -7.88
N THR A 64 -1.97 -19.47 -9.03
CA THR A 64 -1.18 -20.69 -9.16
C THR A 64 0.04 -20.43 -10.03
N THR A 65 1.15 -21.12 -9.78
CA THR A 65 2.37 -21.02 -10.60
C THR A 65 2.88 -22.41 -10.97
N PRO A 66 3.45 -22.57 -12.17
CA PRO A 66 4.08 -23.82 -12.54
C PRO A 66 5.42 -23.95 -11.81
N SER A 67 5.49 -24.87 -10.84
CA SER A 67 6.67 -25.18 -10.02
C SER A 67 7.26 -23.97 -9.27
N GLY A 68 7.11 -23.94 -7.95
CA GLY A 68 7.69 -22.91 -7.10
C GLY A 68 7.97 -23.44 -5.69
N HIS A 69 9.10 -23.02 -5.11
CA HIS A 69 9.36 -23.17 -3.69
C HIS A 69 8.69 -21.99 -2.96
N PRO A 70 8.14 -22.16 -1.73
CA PRO A 70 7.55 -21.07 -0.97
C PRO A 70 8.43 -19.82 -0.89
N ASP A 71 9.74 -20.01 -0.69
CA ASP A 71 10.73 -18.91 -0.59
C ASP A 71 10.82 -18.05 -1.85
N HIS A 72 10.37 -18.52 -3.01
CA HIS A 72 10.39 -17.73 -4.24
C HIS A 72 9.39 -16.55 -4.23
N PHE A 73 8.43 -16.55 -3.30
CA PHE A 73 7.41 -15.52 -3.20
C PHE A 73 7.76 -14.43 -2.17
N PHE A 74 8.95 -14.47 -1.60
CA PHE A 74 9.41 -13.53 -0.57
C PHE A 74 10.72 -12.83 -1.00
N PRO A 75 10.97 -11.60 -0.52
CA PRO A 75 10.08 -10.78 0.31
C PRO A 75 8.95 -10.15 -0.50
N ILE A 76 7.76 -10.06 0.09
CA ILE A 76 6.64 -9.28 -0.47
C ILE A 76 6.84 -7.84 -0.03
N ARG A 77 6.86 -6.90 -0.97
CA ARG A 77 6.91 -5.46 -0.65
C ARG A 77 5.51 -4.85 -0.77
N VAL A 78 5.21 -3.89 0.09
CA VAL A 78 3.95 -3.15 0.04
C VAL A 78 4.24 -1.66 -0.12
N SER A 79 3.55 -1.02 -1.07
CA SER A 79 3.58 0.44 -1.26
C SER A 79 2.16 0.98 -1.14
N PHE A 80 2.02 2.15 -0.52
CA PHE A 80 0.77 2.89 -0.43
C PHE A 80 1.10 4.34 -0.07
N VAL A 81 0.12 5.22 -0.25
CA VAL A 81 0.16 6.60 0.24
C VAL A 81 -1.12 6.90 1.00
N SER A 82 -1.03 7.74 2.03
CA SER A 82 -2.21 8.29 2.69
C SER A 82 -2.05 9.78 2.92
N LYS A 83 -3.16 10.52 2.80
CA LYS A 83 -3.20 11.93 3.24
C LYS A 83 -3.35 12.03 4.77
N GLN A 84 -3.77 10.95 5.41
CA GLN A 84 -3.89 10.85 6.85
C GLN A 84 -2.53 10.44 7.43
N LEU A 85 -2.07 11.19 8.43
CA LEU A 85 -0.83 10.86 9.12
C LEU A 85 -1.10 9.73 10.12
N PHE A 86 -0.12 8.84 10.28
CA PHE A 86 -0.21 7.75 11.26
C PHE A 86 -0.29 8.28 12.70
N CYS A 87 0.48 9.33 13.01
CA CYS A 87 0.33 10.09 14.24
C CYS A 87 -0.62 11.26 13.97
N ASP A 88 -1.60 11.48 14.85
CA ASP A 88 -2.55 12.60 14.73
C ASP A 88 -1.92 13.95 15.08
N ILE A 89 -0.98 14.39 14.24
CA ILE A 89 -0.30 15.68 14.34
C ILE A 89 -0.88 16.61 13.30
N LYS A 90 -1.39 17.76 13.74
CA LYS A 90 -2.04 18.74 12.87
C LYS A 90 -1.56 20.14 13.19
N VAL A 91 -1.33 20.94 12.15
CA VAL A 91 -1.15 22.39 12.30
C VAL A 91 -2.52 22.99 12.60
N VAL A 92 -2.68 23.57 13.79
CA VAL A 92 -3.96 24.18 14.21
C VAL A 92 -4.05 25.66 13.88
N GLY A 93 -2.93 26.31 13.62
CA GLY A 93 -2.87 27.73 13.27
C GLY A 93 -1.43 28.20 13.04
N VAL A 94 -1.31 29.34 12.37
CA VAL A 94 -0.06 30.07 12.18
C VAL A 94 -0.29 31.52 12.61
N SER A 95 0.60 32.07 13.44
CA SER A 95 0.54 33.45 13.92
C SER A 95 1.84 34.19 13.65
N LYS A 96 1.77 35.51 13.57
CA LYS A 96 2.96 36.36 13.54
C LYS A 96 3.58 36.45 14.92
N PHE A 97 4.91 36.46 14.97
CA PHE A 97 5.67 36.52 16.22
C PHE A 97 5.51 37.86 16.98
N ASP A 98 5.28 38.96 16.27
CA ASP A 98 5.28 40.31 16.84
C ASP A 98 3.97 40.67 17.56
N ASN A 99 2.83 40.16 17.09
CA ASN A 99 1.52 40.55 17.58
C ASN A 99 0.48 39.42 17.65
N ASP A 100 0.90 38.16 17.48
CA ASP A 100 0.04 36.98 17.45
C ASP A 100 -1.09 37.02 16.41
N ALA A 101 -1.03 37.93 15.43
CA ALA A 101 -2.08 38.03 14.42
C ALA A 101 -2.09 36.74 13.56
N PRO A 102 -3.28 36.15 13.31
CA PRO A 102 -3.40 34.94 12.53
C PRO A 102 -2.96 35.17 11.08
N VAL A 103 -2.29 34.17 10.51
CA VAL A 103 -1.77 34.19 9.13
C VAL A 103 -2.46 33.08 8.33
N THR A 104 -2.88 33.40 7.12
CA THR A 104 -3.40 32.40 6.18
C THR A 104 -2.29 31.43 5.79
N TYR A 105 -2.55 30.14 5.89
CA TYR A 105 -1.61 29.09 5.53
C TYR A 105 -2.32 27.94 4.80
N SER A 106 -1.54 27.10 4.16
CA SER A 106 -1.94 25.78 3.67
C SER A 106 -0.99 24.72 4.23
N ALA A 107 -1.47 23.50 4.36
CA ALA A 107 -0.67 22.35 4.78
C ALA A 107 -0.96 21.17 3.85
N GLU A 108 0.08 20.41 3.55
CA GLU A 108 0.01 19.14 2.84
C GLU A 108 0.61 18.06 3.74
N THR A 109 -0.08 16.94 3.86
CA THR A 109 0.34 15.81 4.69
C THR A 109 0.37 14.55 3.84
N ALA A 110 1.41 13.74 4.04
CA ALA A 110 1.57 12.46 3.37
C ALA A 110 2.19 11.44 4.33
N LEU A 111 1.55 10.29 4.45
CA LEU A 111 2.13 9.07 4.99
C LEU A 111 2.56 8.19 3.82
N ILE A 112 3.84 7.83 3.78
CA ILE A 112 4.44 7.01 2.73
C ILE A 112 5.26 5.93 3.40
N ALA A 113 5.13 4.69 2.93
CA ALA A 113 5.97 3.59 3.38
C ALA A 113 7.34 3.64 2.67
N GLU A 114 8.43 3.78 3.43
CA GLU A 114 9.79 3.70 2.87
C GLU A 114 10.17 2.24 2.58
N LYS A 115 10.06 1.38 3.59
CA LYS A 115 10.31 -0.06 3.46
C LYS A 115 9.28 -0.85 4.26
N TYR A 116 8.28 -1.41 3.57
CA TYR A 116 7.30 -2.33 4.13
C TYR A 116 7.46 -3.69 3.47
N GLU A 117 7.98 -4.67 4.22
CA GLU A 117 8.34 -6.00 3.71
C GLU A 117 7.78 -7.10 4.60
N ILE A 118 7.26 -8.15 3.97
CA ILE A 118 6.94 -9.43 4.60
C ILE A 118 8.02 -10.41 4.15
N VAL A 119 8.73 -11.03 5.11
CA VAL A 119 9.85 -11.96 4.91
C VAL A 119 9.50 -13.38 5.32
#